data_AF-A0A1K1MQU6-F1
#
_entry.id   AF-A0A1K1MQU6-F1
#
_cell.length_a   1.000
_cell.length_b   1.000
_cell.length_c   1.000
_cell.angle_alpha   90.00
_cell.angle_beta   90.00
_cell.angle_gamma   90.00
#
_symmetry.space_group_name_H-M   'P 1'
#
loop_
_entity.id
_entity.type
_entity.pdbx_description
1 polymer ?
#
loop_
_entity_poly.entity_id
_entity_poly.type
_entity_poly.pdbx_seq_one_letter_code
_entity_poly.pdbx_strand_id
1 'polypeptide(L)'
;MKRLPRYGQPPVTLLGRLAVDRSAGGQGVGEFLLADALRRSLEGAQQIAAMAVIVEAKDEQAESFYRHFDFVPFQQTPLRLFLLMTQVARLFA
;
A
#
# COMPACT_ATOMS: atom_id res chain seq x y z
N MET A 1 -20.85 -6.14 -6.07
CA MET A 1 -20.25 -6.17 -4.71
C MET A 1 -19.59 -7.52 -4.50
N LYS A 2 -18.24 -7.58 -4.45
CA LYS A 2 -17.47 -8.82 -4.28
C LYS A 2 -17.55 -9.22 -2.80
N ARG A 3 -18.09 -10.40 -2.49
CA ARG A 3 -18.38 -10.87 -1.12
C ARG A 3 -17.08 -10.89 -0.29
N LEU A 4 -17.07 -10.24 0.87
CA LEU A 4 -16.00 -10.46 1.85
C LEU A 4 -16.06 -11.90 2.36
N PRO A 5 -14.91 -12.57 2.56
CA PRO A 5 -14.86 -13.87 3.21
C PRO A 5 -15.55 -13.85 4.58
N ARG A 6 -16.22 -14.95 4.93
CA ARG A 6 -17.00 -15.09 6.18
C ARG A 6 -16.16 -15.30 7.45
N TYR A 7 -14.82 -15.30 7.36
CA TYR A 7 -13.91 -15.57 8.48
C TYR A 7 -12.81 -14.50 8.62
N GLY A 8 -12.30 -14.37 9.85
CA GLY A 8 -11.55 -13.23 10.40
C GLY A 8 -10.47 -12.63 9.51
N GLN A 9 -10.59 -11.33 9.28
CA GLN A 9 -9.71 -10.41 8.54
C GLN A 9 -9.44 -10.80 7.07
N PRO A 10 -9.66 -9.88 6.10
CA PRO A 10 -9.34 -10.15 4.70
C PRO A 10 -7.82 -10.37 4.54
N PRO A 11 -7.37 -11.27 3.65
CA PRO A 11 -5.96 -11.44 3.35
C PRO A 11 -5.42 -10.15 2.72
N VAL A 12 -4.32 -9.65 3.27
CA VAL A 12 -3.69 -8.39 2.87
C VAL A 12 -2.18 -8.53 2.89
N THR A 13 -1.52 -7.73 2.07
CA THR A 13 -0.07 -7.55 2.14
C THR A 13 0.23 -6.33 3.00
N LEU A 14 1.08 -6.46 4.02
CA LEU A 14 1.58 -5.32 4.79
C LEU A 14 2.92 -4.85 4.22
N LEU A 15 2.97 -3.64 3.69
CA LEU A 15 4.24 -2.95 3.42
C LEU A 15 4.73 -2.36 4.74
N GLY A 16 5.53 -3.15 5.46
CA GLY A 16 5.90 -2.84 6.84
C GLY A 16 6.81 -1.61 6.97
N ARG A 17 7.72 -1.38 6.01
CA ARG A 17 8.63 -0.23 6.02
C ARG A 17 8.97 0.20 4.60
N LEU A 18 9.06 1.52 4.43
CA LEU A 18 9.58 2.19 3.25
C LEU A 18 10.41 3.36 3.74
N ALA A 19 11.66 3.45 3.28
CA ALA A 19 12.56 4.53 3.64
C ALA A 19 13.53 4.80 2.49
N VAL A 20 13.95 6.05 2.39
CA VAL A 20 15.02 6.50 1.49
C VAL A 20 16.11 7.17 2.30
N ASP A 21 17.33 7.17 1.78
CA ASP A 21 18.39 7.98 2.37
C ASP A 21 18.05 9.47 2.28
N ARG A 22 18.53 10.28 3.25
CA ARG A 22 18.30 11.72 3.27
C ARG A 22 18.87 12.41 2.03
N SER A 23 20.00 11.94 1.50
CA SER A 23 20.61 12.47 0.29
C SER A 23 19.79 12.20 -0.97
N ALA A 24 18.82 11.27 -0.90
CA ALA A 24 17.94 10.87 -2.00
C ALA A 24 16.51 11.43 -1.85
N GLY A 25 16.24 12.21 -0.80
CA GLY A 25 14.93 12.82 -0.57
C GLY A 25 14.53 13.78 -1.69
N GLY A 26 13.25 13.73 -2.09
CA GLY A 26 12.69 14.62 -3.13
C GLY A 26 13.13 14.33 -4.56
N GLN A 27 13.83 13.21 -4.80
CA GLN A 27 14.36 12.83 -6.12
C GLN A 27 13.54 11.72 -6.82
N GLY A 28 12.35 11.39 -6.32
CA GLY A 28 11.52 10.33 -6.92
C GLY A 28 11.86 8.90 -6.46
N VAL A 29 12.85 8.73 -5.58
CA VAL A 29 13.31 7.40 -5.15
C VAL A 29 12.27 6.68 -4.30
N GLY A 30 11.56 7.40 -3.44
CA GLY A 30 10.54 6.80 -2.57
C GLY A 30 9.34 6.29 -3.39
N GLU A 31 8.98 7.05 -4.41
CA GLU A 31 7.94 6.77 -5.38
C GLU A 31 8.28 5.53 -6.21
N PHE A 32 9.52 5.43 -6.69
CA PHE A 32 10.01 4.26 -7.41
C PHE A 32 10.00 3.00 -6.52
N LEU A 33 10.49 3.10 -5.28
CA LEU A 33 10.48 1.99 -4.34
C LEU A 33 9.05 1.55 -3.98
N LEU A 34 8.13 2.50 -3.82
CA LEU A 34 6.72 2.19 -3.59
C LEU A 34 6.12 1.45 -4.78
N ALA A 35 6.37 1.91 -6.00
CA ALA A 35 5.90 1.24 -7.22
C ALA A 35 6.44 -0.20 -7.32
N ASP A 36 7.73 -0.43 -7.05
CA ASP A 36 8.31 -1.78 -7.06
C ASP A 36 7.69 -2.67 -5.97
N ALA A 37 7.47 -2.14 -4.76
CA ALA A 37 6.81 -2.86 -3.67
C ALA A 37 5.36 -3.24 -4.02
N LEU A 38 4.62 -2.33 -4.66
CA LEU A 38 3.25 -2.57 -5.14
C LEU A 38 3.22 -3.65 -6.23
N ARG A 39 4.16 -3.63 -7.18
CA ARG A 39 4.28 -4.65 -8.22
C ARG A 39 4.52 -6.04 -7.63
N ARG A 40 5.49 -6.17 -6.72
CA ARG A 40 5.76 -7.44 -6.01
C ARG A 40 4.57 -7.91 -5.18
N SER A 41 3.82 -6.97 -4.58
CA SER A 41 2.60 -7.27 -3.83
C SER A 41 1.51 -7.84 -4.74
N LEU A 42 1.36 -7.30 -5.95
CA LEU A 42 0.42 -7.80 -6.96
C LEU A 42 0.80 -9.20 -7.46
N GLU A 43 2.09 -9.42 -7.73
CA GLU A 43 2.60 -10.75 -8.10
C GLU A 43 2.30 -11.77 -7.00
N GLY A 44 2.60 -11.46 -5.74
CA GLY A 44 2.28 -12.32 -4.60
C GLY A 44 0.78 -12.53 -4.38
N ALA A 45 -0.06 -11.55 -4.73
CA ALA A 45 -1.51 -11.66 -4.63
C ALA A 45 -2.11 -12.74 -5.55
N GLN A 46 -1.40 -13.12 -6.62
CA GLN A 46 -1.84 -14.22 -7.50
C GLN A 46 -1.82 -15.58 -6.78
N GLN A 47 -0.98 -15.74 -5.76
CA GLN A 47 -0.86 -16.99 -5.01
C GLN A 47 -1.71 -17.00 -3.73
N ILE A 48 -1.72 -15.87 -3.01
CA ILE A 48 -2.31 -15.77 -1.66
C ILE A 48 -3.69 -15.07 -1.69
N ALA A 49 -4.14 -14.61 -2.86
CA ALA A 49 -5.40 -13.89 -3.06
C ALA A 49 -5.53 -12.63 -2.18
N ALA A 50 -4.43 -11.90 -1.96
CA ALA A 50 -4.41 -10.67 -1.19
C ALA A 50 -5.32 -9.60 -1.82
N MET A 51 -6.17 -8.98 -1.00
CA MET A 51 -7.20 -8.04 -1.46
C MET A 51 -6.73 -6.59 -1.49
N ALA A 52 -5.72 -6.25 -0.67
CA ALA A 52 -5.18 -4.90 -0.54
C ALA A 52 -3.74 -4.93 -0.05
N VAL A 53 -3.04 -3.81 -0.26
CA VAL A 53 -1.79 -3.48 0.43
C VAL A 53 -2.12 -2.52 1.57
N ILE A 54 -1.62 -2.80 2.78
CA ILE A 54 -1.72 -1.93 3.95
C ILE A 54 -0.35 -1.33 4.24
N VAL A 55 -0.34 -0.09 4.71
CA VAL A 55 0.86 0.60 5.24
C VAL A 55 0.56 1.15 6.63
N GLU A 56 1.60 1.27 7.44
CA GLU A 56 1.58 2.03 8.69
C GLU A 56 2.53 3.22 8.52
N ALA A 57 1.94 4.39 8.28
CA ALA A 57 2.67 5.64 8.21
C ALA A 57 3.25 5.98 9.58
N LYS A 58 4.50 6.46 9.57
CA LYS A 58 5.21 6.83 10.79
C LYS A 58 4.64 8.12 11.41
N ASP A 59 4.23 9.05 10.56
CA ASP A 59 3.78 10.39 10.90
C ASP A 59 2.88 10.94 9.77
N GLU A 60 2.33 12.14 9.96
CA GLU A 60 1.41 12.79 9.02
C GLU A 60 2.08 13.13 7.68
N GLN A 61 3.40 13.33 7.68
CA GLN A 61 4.16 13.55 6.44
C GLN A 61 4.20 12.26 5.60
N ALA A 62 4.49 11.11 6.24
CA ALA A 62 4.42 9.81 5.59
C ALA A 62 2.99 9.45 5.17
N GLU A 63 1.98 9.77 5.97
CA GLU A 63 0.56 9.59 5.63
C GLU A 63 0.23 10.35 4.34
N SER A 64 0.60 11.63 4.27
CA SER A 64 0.39 12.48 3.08
C SER A 64 1.10 11.94 1.85
N PHE A 65 2.32 11.41 2.00
CA PHE A 65 3.04 10.72 0.93
C PHE A 65 2.21 9.54 0.38
N TYR A 66 1.69 8.66 1.24
CA TYR A 66 0.88 7.53 0.77
C TYR A 66 -0.46 7.96 0.15
N ARG A 67 -1.14 8.97 0.71
CA ARG A 67 -2.38 9.51 0.12
C ARG A 67 -2.20 10.02 -1.30
N HIS A 68 -1.02 10.56 -1.62
CA HIS A 68 -0.68 11.00 -2.98
C HIS A 68 -0.76 9.84 -4.00
N PHE A 69 -0.60 8.60 -3.55
CA PHE A 69 -0.73 7.37 -4.33
C PHE A 69 -2.08 6.66 -4.12
N ASP A 70 -3.14 7.41 -3.86
CA ASP A 70 -4.52 6.93 -3.67
C ASP A 70 -4.73 5.96 -2.49
N PHE A 71 -3.77 5.87 -1.56
CA PHE A 71 -4.00 5.16 -0.31
C PHE A 71 -5.09 5.87 0.49
N VAL A 72 -6.00 5.08 1.04
CA VAL A 72 -7.12 5.57 1.84
C VAL A 72 -6.85 5.27 3.32
N PRO A 73 -6.93 6.27 4.22
CA PRO A 73 -6.76 6.05 5.65
C PRO A 73 -7.93 5.27 6.25
N PHE A 74 -7.66 4.48 7.29
CA PHE A 74 -8.72 3.90 8.10
C PHE A 74 -9.39 4.96 8.97
N GLN A 75 -10.72 4.86 9.12
CA GLN A 75 -11.53 5.85 9.85
C GLN A 75 -11.06 6.11 11.29
N GLN A 76 -10.66 5.05 12.00
CA GLN A 76 -10.24 5.13 13.41
C GLN A 76 -8.73 5.21 13.59
N THR A 77 -7.94 4.90 12.55
CA THR A 77 -6.47 4.85 12.61
C THR A 77 -5.90 5.54 11.36
N PRO A 78 -5.89 6.89 11.31
CA PRO A 78 -5.56 7.63 10.08
C PRO A 78 -4.15 7.37 9.54
N LEU A 79 -3.19 7.08 10.42
CA LEU A 79 -1.83 6.70 10.02
C LEU A 79 -1.72 5.29 9.45
N ARG A 80 -2.80 4.51 9.46
CA ARG A 80 -2.86 3.21 8.81
C ARG A 80 -3.75 3.33 7.58
N LEU A 81 -3.16 3.05 6.42
CA LEU A 81 -3.81 3.26 5.13
C LEU A 81 -3.82 1.97 4.32
N PHE A 82 -4.71 1.89 3.35
CA PHE A 82 -4.78 0.76 2.43
C PHE A 82 -4.96 1.21 0.98
N LEU A 83 -4.51 0.38 0.06
CA LEU A 83 -4.74 0.49 -1.37
C LEU A 83 -5.26 -0.85 -1.89
N LEU A 84 -6.39 -0.86 -2.59
CA LEU A 84 -6.98 -2.11 -3.09
C LEU A 84 -6.10 -2.73 -4.18
N MET A 85 -6.02 -4.06 -4.21
CA MET A 85 -5.23 -4.75 -5.24
C MET A 85 -5.77 -4.50 -6.66
N THR A 86 -7.06 -4.15 -6.78
CA THR A 86 -7.65 -3.69 -8.05
C THR A 86 -7.18 -2.29 -8.48
N GLN A 87 -6.81 -1.42 -7.53
CA GLN A 87 -6.14 -0.16 -7.84
C GLN A 87 -4.68 -0.42 -8.25
N VAL A 88 -3.98 -1.28 -7.49
CA VAL A 88 -2.60 -1.67 -7.81
C VAL A 88 -2.50 -2.28 -9.21
N ALA A 89 -3.40 -3.21 -9.56
CA ALA A 89 -3.43 -3.83 -10.89
C ALA A 89 -3.60 -2.79 -12.02
N ARG A 90 -4.37 -1.72 -11.80
CA ARG A 90 -4.56 -0.66 -12.80
C ARG A 90 -3.30 0.20 -13.04
N LEU A 91 -2.36 0.23 -12.09
CA LEU A 91 -1.09 0.95 -12.25
C LEU A 91 -0.13 0.26 -13.22
N PHE A 92 -0.30 -1.06 -13.44
CA PHE A 92 0.60 -1.89 -14.25
C PHE A 92 -0.11 -2.58 -15.42
N ALA A 93 -1.35 -2.17 -15.72
CA ALA A 93 -2.14 -2.69 -16.82
C ALA A 93 -1.80 -2.02 -18.15
#